data_AF-A0A7L3BCJ0-F1
#
_entry.id   AF-A0A7L3BCJ0-F1
#
_cell.length_a   1.000
_cell.length_b   1.000
_cell.length_c   1.000
_cell.angle_alpha   90.00
_cell.angle_beta   90.00
_cell.angle_gamma   90.00
#
_symmetry.space_group_name_H-M   'P 1'
#
loop_
_entity.id
_entity.type
_entity.pdbx_description
1 polymer ?
#
loop_
_entity_poly.entity_id
_entity_poly.type
_entity_poly.pdbx_seq_one_letter_code
_entity_poly.pdbx_strand_id
1 'polypeptide(L)'
;SERTSFHRAIFASRFQQLPKLSGSPSLEVPSDPPAAAGNKGAGPAAEPRRAGELRKPPPRRRGRVKSLHEMPGPNTLSNLYEFFWKDGFGRIHEIQQKHTQEYGKIFKSHFGPQFVVSIADRDMVAQVLRAEGRAPQRANMESWQEYRDLRGRATGLISAEGEQWLKMRSVLGQKILKPKDVAVYSEGVNEVITDLIKRIHTLRSQEDDGETVTNVNNLFFKYSMEGVATILYECRLGCLENNVPQQTVEYIEALELMFSMFKTTMYAGAIPKWLRPLIPKPWREFCRSWDGLFKFSKI
;
A
#
# COMPACT_ATOMS: atom_id res chain seq x y z
N SER A 1 -51.09 12.51 3.98
CA SER A 1 -50.09 11.74 4.74
C SER A 1 -49.89 10.41 4.03
N GLU A 2 -49.04 10.35 2.98
CA GLU A 2 -48.83 9.11 2.20
C GLU A 2 -47.73 9.21 1.10
N ARG A 3 -46.63 9.93 1.34
CA ARG A 3 -45.50 10.00 0.37
C ARG A 3 -44.10 9.72 0.92
N THR A 4 -43.98 9.34 2.19
CA THR A 4 -42.68 9.13 2.85
C THR A 4 -42.33 7.65 3.10
N SER A 5 -43.16 6.69 2.70
CA SER A 5 -42.90 5.26 2.95
C SER A 5 -42.22 4.50 1.78
N PHE A 6 -42.28 5.02 0.54
CA PHE A 6 -41.79 4.29 -0.64
C PHE A 6 -40.27 4.38 -0.89
N HIS A 7 -39.57 5.35 -0.30
CA HIS A 7 -38.12 5.49 -0.52
C HIS A 7 -37.24 4.71 0.47
N ARG A 8 -37.82 4.02 1.45
CA ARG A 8 -37.07 3.23 2.44
C ARG A 8 -36.97 1.74 2.12
N ALA A 9 -37.68 1.24 1.11
CA ALA A 9 -37.75 -0.19 0.78
C ALA A 9 -36.84 -0.64 -0.39
N ILE A 10 -36.23 0.26 -1.15
CA ILE A 10 -35.41 -0.12 -2.33
C ILE A 10 -33.90 -0.26 -2.00
N PHE A 11 -33.44 0.18 -0.82
CA PHE A 11 -32.02 0.13 -0.46
C PHE A 11 -31.61 -1.04 0.45
N ALA A 12 -32.53 -1.96 0.78
CA ALA A 12 -32.27 -3.04 1.75
C ALA A 12 -32.01 -4.44 1.15
N SER A 13 -31.94 -4.61 -0.18
CA SER A 13 -32.02 -5.95 -0.79
C SER A 13 -30.90 -6.31 -1.77
N ARG A 14 -29.66 -5.86 -1.57
CA ARG A 14 -28.51 -6.28 -2.42
C ARG A 14 -27.18 -6.51 -1.71
N PHE A 15 -27.21 -6.87 -0.43
CA PHE A 15 -26.04 -7.36 0.31
C PHE A 15 -26.23 -8.81 0.76
N GLN A 16 -26.43 -9.72 -0.18
CA GLN A 16 -26.23 -11.15 0.03
C GLN A 16 -25.66 -11.77 -1.25
N GLN A 17 -24.71 -12.68 -1.06
CA GLN A 17 -23.94 -13.47 -2.05
C GLN A 17 -22.56 -12.91 -2.45
N LEU A 18 -21.59 -13.11 -1.54
CA LEU A 18 -20.19 -13.33 -1.92
C LEU A 18 -20.07 -14.71 -2.59
N PRO A 19 -19.33 -14.87 -3.71
CA PRO A 19 -19.06 -16.18 -4.28
C PRO A 19 -18.16 -17.01 -3.35
N LYS A 20 -18.51 -18.29 -3.18
CA LYS A 20 -17.68 -19.31 -2.52
C LYS A 20 -16.35 -19.44 -3.27
N LEU A 21 -15.24 -19.18 -2.59
CA LEU A 21 -13.89 -19.49 -3.07
C LEU A 21 -13.72 -21.02 -3.07
N SER A 22 -13.75 -21.62 -4.24
CA SER A 22 -13.38 -23.03 -4.46
C SER A 22 -11.87 -23.18 -4.28
N GLY A 23 -11.45 -24.16 -3.48
CA GLY A 23 -10.06 -24.44 -3.17
C GLY A 23 -9.19 -24.67 -4.41
N SER A 24 -7.98 -24.12 -4.40
CA SER A 24 -6.93 -24.46 -5.35
C SER A 24 -6.12 -25.63 -4.80
N PRO A 25 -5.82 -26.67 -5.61
CA PRO A 25 -5.04 -27.82 -5.18
C PRO A 25 -3.56 -27.46 -5.00
N SER A 26 -2.97 -28.04 -3.97
CA SER A 26 -1.57 -27.95 -3.58
C SER A 26 -0.61 -28.20 -4.75
N LEU A 27 0.35 -27.29 -4.91
CA LEU A 27 1.52 -27.49 -5.78
C LEU A 27 2.55 -28.33 -5.01
N GLU A 28 2.67 -29.60 -5.38
CA GLU A 28 3.75 -30.49 -4.95
C GLU A 28 5.08 -30.03 -5.55
N VAL A 29 6.11 -29.98 -4.70
CA VAL A 29 7.51 -29.68 -5.06
C VAL A 29 8.22 -31.02 -5.31
N PRO A 30 8.78 -31.30 -6.50
CA PRO A 30 9.56 -32.52 -6.70
C PRO A 30 10.90 -32.43 -5.96
N SER A 31 11.19 -33.46 -5.17
CA SER A 31 12.48 -33.70 -4.51
C SER A 31 13.46 -34.38 -5.47
N ASP A 32 14.64 -33.78 -5.67
CA ASP A 32 15.75 -34.41 -6.39
C ASP A 32 16.41 -35.51 -5.53
N PRO A 33 16.77 -36.68 -6.10
CA PRO A 33 17.49 -37.73 -5.38
C PRO A 33 19.02 -37.47 -5.36
N PRO A 34 19.75 -38.07 -4.39
CA PRO A 34 21.11 -37.67 -4.05
C PRO A 34 22.20 -38.26 -4.96
N ALA A 35 23.33 -37.56 -5.00
CA ALA A 35 24.55 -37.91 -5.70
C ALA A 35 25.16 -39.25 -5.23
N ALA A 36 25.57 -40.08 -6.19
CA ALA A 36 26.39 -41.26 -5.96
C ALA A 36 27.76 -41.09 -6.64
N ALA A 37 28.82 -41.23 -5.84
CA ALA A 37 30.20 -41.33 -6.29
C ALA A 37 30.52 -42.76 -6.74
N GLY A 38 31.29 -42.91 -7.83
CA GLY A 38 31.76 -44.19 -8.35
C GLY A 38 32.92 -44.01 -9.33
N ASN A 39 33.91 -44.89 -9.25
CA ASN A 39 35.33 -44.68 -9.51
C ASN A 39 35.81 -45.20 -10.89
N LYS A 40 36.84 -44.52 -11.45
CA LYS A 40 37.90 -44.89 -12.43
C LYS A 40 37.73 -46.02 -13.47
N GLY A 41 38.09 -45.68 -14.72
CA GLY A 41 38.62 -46.59 -15.76
C GLY A 41 39.40 -45.81 -16.84
N ALA A 42 40.61 -46.25 -17.19
CA ALA A 42 41.56 -45.58 -18.07
C ALA A 42 41.58 -46.13 -19.51
N GLY A 43 41.88 -45.30 -20.51
CA GLY A 43 42.18 -45.70 -21.91
C GLY A 43 42.07 -44.53 -22.91
N PRO A 44 42.73 -44.58 -24.09
CA PRO A 44 43.88 -43.71 -24.39
C PRO A 44 43.62 -42.51 -25.32
N ALA A 45 44.65 -41.67 -25.41
CA ALA A 45 44.72 -40.38 -26.08
C ALA A 45 44.48 -40.40 -27.61
N ALA A 46 43.80 -39.36 -28.13
CA ALA A 46 43.81 -38.97 -29.54
C ALA A 46 43.62 -37.44 -29.72
N GLU A 47 44.65 -36.81 -30.27
CA GLU A 47 44.79 -35.56 -31.06
C GLU A 47 44.09 -34.22 -30.70
N PRO A 48 44.78 -33.07 -30.87
CA PRO A 48 44.25 -31.76 -30.51
C PRO A 48 43.28 -31.24 -31.58
N ARG A 49 42.00 -31.10 -31.22
CA ARG A 49 41.02 -30.37 -32.04
C ARG A 49 41.25 -28.86 -31.93
N ARG A 50 41.39 -28.23 -33.10
CA ARG A 50 41.49 -26.78 -33.35
C ARG A 50 40.58 -25.96 -32.44
N ALA A 51 41.13 -24.87 -31.91
CA ALA A 51 40.41 -23.81 -31.22
C ALA A 51 39.24 -23.32 -32.09
N GLY A 52 38.02 -23.63 -31.66
CA GLY A 52 36.81 -23.00 -32.19
C GLY A 52 36.75 -21.56 -31.70
N GLU A 53 36.72 -20.62 -32.64
CA GLU A 53 36.46 -19.21 -32.37
C GLU A 53 35.23 -19.06 -31.47
N LEU A 54 35.41 -18.36 -30.34
CA LEU A 54 34.31 -17.90 -29.50
C LEU A 54 33.41 -17.01 -30.37
N ARG A 55 32.30 -17.59 -30.82
CA ARG A 55 31.31 -16.91 -31.64
C ARG A 55 30.75 -15.75 -30.81
N LYS A 56 31.19 -14.53 -31.11
CA LYS A 56 30.69 -13.31 -30.46
C LYS A 56 29.15 -13.30 -30.55
N PRO A 57 28.43 -12.99 -29.46
CA PRO A 57 26.98 -12.90 -29.53
C PRO A 57 26.59 -11.90 -30.61
N PRO A 58 25.56 -12.18 -31.42
CA PRO A 58 25.17 -11.31 -32.51
C PRO A 58 24.88 -9.90 -31.98
N PRO A 59 25.23 -8.84 -32.73
CA PRO A 59 24.98 -7.48 -32.30
C PRO A 59 23.48 -7.31 -32.08
N ARG A 60 23.09 -7.01 -30.82
CA ARG A 60 21.71 -6.60 -30.51
C ARG A 60 21.38 -5.43 -31.44
N ARG A 61 20.45 -5.61 -32.37
CA ARG A 61 19.89 -4.52 -33.18
C ARG A 61 19.42 -3.44 -32.20
N ARG A 62 20.15 -2.33 -32.08
CA ARG A 62 19.70 -1.15 -31.35
C ARG A 62 18.58 -0.54 -32.18
N GLY A 63 17.37 -1.05 -32.01
CA GLY A 63 16.18 -0.39 -32.53
C GLY A 63 16.11 1.03 -31.99
N ARG A 64 15.56 1.95 -32.80
CA ARG A 64 15.29 3.33 -32.38
C ARG A 64 14.56 3.32 -31.03
N VAL A 65 15.09 4.06 -30.05
CA VAL A 65 14.42 4.25 -28.77
C VAL A 65 13.12 5.01 -29.03
N LYS A 66 12.00 4.43 -28.62
CA LYS A 66 10.67 5.04 -28.77
C LYS A 66 10.51 6.19 -27.78
N SER A 67 9.82 7.24 -28.20
CA SER A 67 9.48 8.37 -27.33
C SER A 67 8.34 8.01 -26.35
N LEU A 68 8.18 8.80 -25.28
CA LEU A 68 7.06 8.64 -24.33
C LEU A 68 5.68 8.79 -25.00
N HIS A 69 5.60 9.57 -26.10
CA HIS A 69 4.36 9.70 -26.86
C HIS A 69 3.95 8.40 -27.56
N GLU A 70 4.92 7.58 -27.96
CA GLU A 70 4.71 6.29 -28.63
C GLU A 70 4.43 5.14 -27.65
N MET A 71 4.51 5.40 -26.33
CA MET A 71 4.20 4.39 -25.30
C MET A 71 2.71 4.04 -25.33
N PRO A 72 2.35 2.74 -25.29
CA PRO A 72 0.95 2.32 -25.24
C PRO A 72 0.29 2.75 -23.92
N GLY A 73 -1.02 2.90 -23.93
CA GLY A 73 -1.78 3.28 -22.73
C GLY A 73 -3.18 3.77 -23.07
N PRO A 74 -4.07 3.86 -22.07
CA PRO A 74 -5.41 4.37 -22.27
C PRO A 74 -5.39 5.82 -22.75
N ASN A 75 -6.38 6.16 -23.57
CA ASN A 75 -6.65 7.55 -23.93
C ASN A 75 -7.02 8.36 -22.67
N THR A 76 -6.51 9.58 -22.53
CA THR A 76 -6.71 10.45 -21.37
C THR A 76 -8.18 10.66 -21.02
N LEU A 77 -9.05 10.84 -22.01
CA LEU A 77 -10.50 11.01 -21.80
C LEU A 77 -11.16 9.74 -21.28
N SER A 78 -10.79 8.58 -21.83
CA SER A 78 -11.31 7.29 -21.37
C SER A 78 -10.86 6.98 -19.95
N ASN A 79 -9.60 7.32 -19.62
CA ASN A 79 -9.07 7.17 -18.28
C ASN A 79 -9.78 8.10 -17.28
N LEU A 80 -10.04 9.35 -17.66
CA LEU A 80 -10.79 10.30 -16.84
C LEU A 80 -12.22 9.80 -16.56
N TYR A 81 -12.90 9.29 -17.58
CA TYR A 81 -14.23 8.69 -17.43
C TYR A 81 -14.20 7.46 -16.48
N GLU A 82 -13.20 6.60 -16.60
CA GLU A 82 -13.05 5.44 -15.70
C GLU A 82 -12.88 5.88 -14.23
N PHE A 83 -12.06 6.89 -13.97
CA PHE A 83 -11.78 7.35 -12.60
C PHE A 83 -12.91 8.19 -11.98
N PHE A 84 -13.55 9.06 -12.75
CA PHE A 84 -14.57 9.98 -12.22
C PHE A 84 -16.00 9.48 -12.36
N TRP A 85 -16.31 8.66 -13.38
CA TRP A 85 -17.69 8.22 -13.65
C TRP A 85 -17.94 6.75 -13.28
N LYS A 86 -16.91 5.90 -13.31
CA LYS A 86 -17.00 4.47 -12.96
C LYS A 86 -16.33 4.11 -11.64
N ASP A 87 -16.16 5.10 -10.79
CA ASP A 87 -15.60 4.94 -9.45
C ASP A 87 -14.20 4.27 -9.44
N GLY A 88 -13.38 4.56 -10.45
CA GLY A 88 -12.11 3.86 -10.68
C GLY A 88 -11.11 3.98 -9.53
N PHE A 89 -11.20 5.02 -8.68
CA PHE A 89 -10.32 5.15 -7.50
C PHE A 89 -10.56 4.06 -6.45
N GLY A 90 -11.75 3.44 -6.40
CA GLY A 90 -12.01 2.26 -5.57
C GLY A 90 -11.45 0.95 -6.14
N ARG A 91 -11.11 0.95 -7.44
CA ARG A 91 -10.76 -0.25 -8.23
C ARG A 91 -9.43 -0.09 -8.97
N ILE A 92 -8.53 0.74 -8.45
CA ILE A 92 -7.23 1.04 -9.10
C ILE A 92 -6.45 -0.23 -9.40
N HIS A 93 -6.45 -1.19 -8.47
CA HIS A 93 -5.74 -2.46 -8.63
C HIS A 93 -6.31 -3.30 -9.79
N GLU A 94 -7.63 -3.34 -9.97
CA GLU A 94 -8.27 -4.01 -11.12
C GLU A 94 -7.92 -3.32 -12.43
N ILE A 95 -7.95 -1.97 -12.44
CA ILE A 95 -7.61 -1.16 -13.62
C ILE A 95 -6.15 -1.40 -14.03
N GLN A 96 -5.22 -1.48 -13.07
CA GLN A 96 -3.82 -1.79 -13.35
C GLN A 96 -3.64 -3.19 -13.95
N GLN A 97 -4.36 -4.20 -13.44
CA GLN A 97 -4.35 -5.56 -14.00
C GLN A 97 -4.88 -5.57 -15.43
N LYS A 98 -6.03 -4.92 -15.68
CA LYS A 98 -6.61 -4.78 -17.02
C LYS A 98 -5.65 -4.08 -17.99
N HIS A 99 -5.08 -2.94 -17.60
CA HIS A 99 -4.14 -2.21 -18.44
C HIS A 99 -2.86 -3.02 -18.72
N THR A 100 -2.40 -3.84 -17.79
CA THR A 100 -1.27 -4.74 -18.01
C THR A 100 -1.60 -5.78 -19.09
N GLN A 101 -2.82 -6.31 -19.09
CA GLN A 101 -3.28 -7.26 -20.11
C GLN A 101 -3.45 -6.59 -21.49
N GLU A 102 -3.96 -5.36 -21.53
CA GLU A 102 -4.26 -4.62 -22.77
C GLU A 102 -3.02 -3.97 -23.41
N TYR A 103 -2.18 -3.32 -22.62
CA TYR A 103 -1.06 -2.49 -23.10
C TYR A 103 0.31 -3.14 -22.87
N GLY A 104 0.35 -4.24 -22.12
CA GLY A 104 1.56 -5.00 -21.82
C GLY A 104 2.30 -4.52 -20.57
N LYS A 105 3.58 -4.90 -20.50
CA LYS A 105 4.44 -4.76 -19.31
C LYS A 105 4.78 -3.33 -18.90
N ILE A 106 4.65 -2.37 -19.81
CA ILE A 106 4.93 -0.95 -19.56
C ILE A 106 3.96 -0.11 -20.35
N PHE A 107 3.28 0.82 -19.67
CA PHE A 107 2.27 1.66 -20.29
C PHE A 107 2.18 3.02 -19.61
N LYS A 108 1.72 4.02 -20.36
CA LYS A 108 1.46 5.37 -19.84
C LYS A 108 0.00 5.52 -19.43
N SER A 109 -0.27 6.38 -18.46
CA SER A 109 -1.63 6.80 -18.11
C SER A 109 -1.62 8.23 -17.55
N HIS A 110 -2.80 8.84 -17.48
CA HIS A 110 -2.98 10.18 -16.91
C HIS A 110 -3.96 10.15 -15.75
N PHE A 111 -3.51 10.59 -14.58
CA PHE A 111 -4.36 10.75 -13.40
C PHE A 111 -4.58 12.24 -13.15
N GLY A 112 -5.70 12.76 -13.67
CA GLY A 112 -5.89 14.21 -13.73
C GLY A 112 -4.75 14.88 -14.51
N PRO A 113 -4.02 15.85 -13.92
CA PRO A 113 -2.88 16.49 -14.57
C PRO A 113 -1.60 15.64 -14.55
N GLN A 114 -1.54 14.55 -13.78
CA GLN A 114 -0.32 13.79 -13.58
C GLN A 114 -0.12 12.74 -14.67
N PHE A 115 1.03 12.80 -15.35
CA PHE A 115 1.51 11.72 -16.22
C PHE A 115 2.17 10.62 -15.39
N VAL A 116 1.80 9.36 -15.64
CA VAL A 116 2.33 8.19 -14.92
C VAL A 116 2.77 7.13 -15.91
N VAL A 117 3.96 6.57 -15.71
CA VAL A 117 4.42 5.35 -16.38
C VAL A 117 4.26 4.20 -15.39
N SER A 118 3.45 3.21 -15.76
CA SER A 118 3.24 2.00 -14.97
C SER A 118 4.11 0.87 -15.51
N ILE A 119 4.75 0.13 -14.61
CA ILE A 119 5.66 -0.97 -14.95
C ILE A 119 5.19 -2.23 -14.23
N ALA A 120 4.91 -3.28 -15.00
CA ALA A 120 4.44 -4.58 -14.52
C ALA A 120 5.46 -5.71 -14.78
N ASP A 121 6.73 -5.36 -14.97
CA ASP A 121 7.84 -6.30 -15.20
C ASP A 121 8.91 -6.18 -14.11
N ARG A 122 9.31 -7.33 -13.55
CA ARG A 122 10.23 -7.39 -12.40
C ARG A 122 11.62 -6.84 -12.73
N ASP A 123 12.14 -7.12 -13.92
CA ASP A 123 13.47 -6.68 -14.33
C ASP A 123 13.51 -5.19 -14.62
N MET A 124 12.42 -4.64 -15.17
CA MET A 124 12.27 -3.19 -15.35
C MET A 124 12.13 -2.47 -14.01
N VAL A 125 11.32 -3.00 -13.08
CA VAL A 125 11.24 -2.44 -11.71
C VAL A 125 12.61 -2.44 -11.04
N ALA A 126 13.36 -3.54 -11.15
CA ALA A 126 14.70 -3.63 -10.60
C ALA A 126 15.68 -2.64 -11.26
N GLN A 127 15.52 -2.34 -12.56
CA GLN A 127 16.31 -1.31 -13.23
C GLN A 127 16.00 0.09 -12.69
N VAL A 128 14.71 0.43 -12.52
CA VAL A 128 14.29 1.71 -11.95
C VAL A 128 14.82 1.89 -10.53
N LEU A 129 14.68 0.86 -9.69
CA LEU A 129 15.17 0.90 -8.30
C LEU A 129 16.70 1.01 -8.21
N ARG A 130 17.45 0.40 -9.14
CA ARG A 130 18.92 0.55 -9.19
C ARG A 130 19.37 1.92 -9.72
N ALA A 131 18.54 2.57 -10.54
CA ALA A 131 18.79 3.91 -11.04
C ALA A 131 18.33 5.01 -10.05
N GLU A 132 17.80 4.63 -8.88
CA GLU A 132 17.34 5.56 -7.86
C GLU A 132 18.50 6.43 -7.34
N GLY A 133 18.26 7.74 -7.24
CA GLY A 133 19.22 8.70 -6.72
C GLY A 133 19.29 8.71 -5.18
N ARG A 134 20.16 9.56 -4.62
CA ARG A 134 20.36 9.68 -3.16
C ARG A 134 19.08 10.07 -2.40
N ALA A 135 18.24 10.89 -3.00
CA ALA A 135 16.99 11.36 -2.44
C ALA A 135 15.84 11.02 -3.41
N PRO A 136 15.23 9.83 -3.31
CA PRO A 136 14.11 9.45 -4.17
C PRO A 136 12.88 10.30 -3.94
N GLN A 137 12.19 10.63 -5.04
CA GLN A 137 10.90 11.30 -5.05
C GLN A 137 9.82 10.28 -5.45
N ARG A 138 8.79 10.11 -4.60
CA ARG A 138 7.85 8.97 -4.71
C ARG A 138 6.61 9.28 -5.54
N ALA A 139 5.94 10.40 -5.25
CA ALA A 139 4.75 10.84 -5.96
C ALA A 139 4.45 12.30 -5.61
N ASN A 140 3.73 13.01 -6.47
CA ASN A 140 3.27 14.35 -6.14
C ASN A 140 2.27 14.30 -4.96
N MET A 141 2.73 14.68 -3.76
CA MET A 141 1.92 14.80 -2.55
C MET A 141 1.47 16.25 -2.28
N GLU A 142 1.38 17.08 -3.32
CA GLU A 142 1.07 18.51 -3.23
C GLU A 142 -0.19 18.81 -2.43
N SER A 143 -1.24 17.99 -2.49
CA SER A 143 -2.45 18.21 -1.68
C SER A 143 -2.19 18.13 -0.18
N TRP A 144 -1.29 17.23 0.25
CA TRP A 144 -0.93 17.08 1.66
C TRP A 144 -0.01 18.21 2.11
N GLN A 145 0.91 18.63 1.24
CA GLN A 145 1.78 19.78 1.50
C GLN A 145 0.96 21.07 1.60
N GLU A 146 0.05 21.30 0.67
CA GLU A 146 -0.86 22.45 0.66
C GLU A 146 -1.71 22.52 1.94
N TYR A 147 -2.25 21.38 2.40
CA TYR A 147 -2.97 21.34 3.68
C TYR A 147 -2.09 21.75 4.86
N ARG A 148 -0.84 21.26 4.91
CA ARG A 148 0.11 21.59 5.98
C ARG A 148 0.46 23.07 5.96
N ASP A 149 0.74 23.63 4.79
CA ASP A 149 1.06 25.05 4.62
C ASP A 149 -0.12 25.93 5.07
N LEU A 150 -1.35 25.59 4.63
CA LEU A 150 -2.59 26.30 5.03
C LEU A 150 -2.87 26.26 6.54
N ARG A 151 -2.32 25.28 7.25
CA ARG A 151 -2.51 25.10 8.70
C ARG A 151 -1.25 25.43 9.51
N GLY A 152 -0.18 25.91 8.86
CA GLY A 152 1.10 26.20 9.51
C GLY A 152 1.74 24.98 10.19
N ARG A 153 1.59 23.78 9.61
CA ARG A 153 2.08 22.53 10.20
C ARG A 153 3.39 22.08 9.56
N ALA A 154 4.30 21.58 10.39
CA ALA A 154 5.58 21.04 9.92
C ALA A 154 5.38 19.84 8.98
N THR A 155 6.26 19.71 8.00
CA THR A 155 6.32 18.56 7.08
C THR A 155 6.85 17.33 7.80
N GLY A 156 6.15 16.19 7.66
CA GLY A 156 6.63 14.90 8.16
C GLY A 156 7.40 14.11 7.09
N LEU A 157 8.07 13.02 7.49
CA LEU A 157 8.89 12.19 6.58
C LEU A 157 8.14 11.74 5.31
N ILE A 158 6.85 11.43 5.44
CA ILE A 158 6.03 10.98 4.30
C ILE A 158 5.80 12.07 3.25
N SER A 159 5.78 13.34 3.65
CA SER A 159 5.51 14.51 2.80
C SER A 159 6.77 15.34 2.49
N ALA A 160 7.92 14.99 3.06
CA ALA A 160 9.18 15.65 2.80
C ALA A 160 9.79 15.11 1.51
N GLU A 161 10.51 15.96 0.78
CA GLU A 161 11.17 15.61 -0.47
C GLU A 161 12.65 16.05 -0.47
N GLY A 162 13.45 15.47 -1.36
CA GLY A 162 14.84 15.87 -1.57
C GLY A 162 15.72 15.79 -0.31
N GLU A 163 16.52 16.83 -0.07
CA GLU A 163 17.44 16.90 1.07
C GLU A 163 16.74 16.97 2.43
N GLN A 164 15.54 17.57 2.49
CA GLN A 164 14.75 17.60 3.72
C GLN A 164 14.33 16.18 4.11
N TRP A 165 13.85 15.39 3.15
CA TRP A 165 13.54 13.98 3.34
C TRP A 165 14.78 13.20 3.78
N LEU A 166 15.91 13.38 3.09
CA LEU A 166 17.13 12.66 3.37
C LEU A 166 17.63 12.92 4.80
N LYS A 167 17.59 14.20 5.24
CA LYS A 167 17.94 14.59 6.60
C LYS A 167 17.04 13.88 7.63
N MET A 168 15.72 13.96 7.48
CA MET A 168 14.78 13.29 8.39
C MET A 168 14.96 11.78 8.39
N ARG A 169 15.11 11.16 7.21
CA ARG A 169 15.29 9.72 7.04
C ARG A 169 16.57 9.22 7.68
N SER A 170 17.67 9.97 7.53
CA SER A 170 18.97 9.59 8.08
C SER A 170 18.95 9.46 9.59
N VAL A 171 18.25 10.38 10.28
CA VAL A 171 18.09 10.38 11.74
C VAL A 171 17.13 9.29 12.19
N LEU A 172 15.91 9.25 11.64
CA LEU A 172 14.88 8.28 12.04
C LEU A 172 15.28 6.83 11.74
N GLY A 173 15.98 6.59 10.64
CA GLY A 173 16.46 5.27 10.26
C GLY A 173 17.41 4.65 11.28
N GLN A 174 18.19 5.46 12.01
CA GLN A 174 19.07 4.93 13.06
C GLN A 174 18.27 4.36 14.23
N LYS A 175 17.09 4.91 14.53
CA LYS A 175 16.30 4.52 15.71
C LYS A 175 15.31 3.40 15.41
N ILE A 176 14.74 3.37 14.20
CA ILE A 176 13.59 2.51 13.88
C ILE A 176 13.98 1.30 13.01
N LEU A 177 15.15 1.30 12.35
CA LEU A 177 15.51 0.22 11.41
C LEU A 177 16.72 -0.61 11.83
N LYS A 178 17.53 -0.11 12.77
CA LYS A 178 18.70 -0.85 13.24
C LYS A 178 18.27 -1.96 14.19
N PRO A 179 18.62 -3.23 13.95
CA PRO A 179 18.17 -4.33 14.80
C PRO A 179 18.51 -4.14 16.29
N LYS A 180 19.69 -3.58 16.60
CA LYS A 180 20.11 -3.30 17.98
C LYS A 180 19.21 -2.26 18.67
N ASP A 181 18.86 -1.20 17.96
CA ASP A 181 18.01 -0.12 18.50
C ASP A 181 16.55 -0.58 18.59
N VAL A 182 16.09 -1.40 17.63
CA VAL A 182 14.72 -1.96 17.62
C VAL A 182 14.52 -3.00 18.72
N ALA A 183 15.57 -3.75 19.11
CA ALA A 183 15.48 -4.77 20.15
C ALA A 183 15.02 -4.21 21.50
N VAL A 184 15.25 -2.93 21.79
CA VAL A 184 14.80 -2.28 23.03
C VAL A 184 13.27 -2.33 23.18
N TYR A 185 12.52 -2.33 22.08
CA TYR A 185 11.07 -2.34 22.12
C TYR A 185 10.45 -3.73 22.32
N SER A 186 11.26 -4.81 22.38
CA SER A 186 10.73 -6.17 22.40
C SER A 186 9.87 -6.47 23.63
N GLU A 187 10.24 -5.91 24.79
CA GLU A 187 9.50 -6.10 26.03
C GLU A 187 8.10 -5.47 25.94
N GLY A 188 8.01 -4.19 25.57
CA GLY A 188 6.72 -3.52 25.38
C GLY A 188 5.85 -4.19 24.32
N VAL A 189 6.44 -4.67 23.21
CA VAL A 189 5.68 -5.43 22.20
C VAL A 189 5.17 -6.76 22.76
N ASN A 190 5.96 -7.48 23.56
CA ASN A 190 5.54 -8.72 24.20
C ASN A 190 4.38 -8.52 25.19
N GLU A 191 4.37 -7.39 25.92
CA GLU A 191 3.24 -7.03 26.77
C GLU A 191 1.96 -6.81 25.95
N VAL A 192 2.05 -6.07 24.84
CA VAL A 192 0.90 -5.84 23.95
C VAL A 192 0.39 -7.16 23.34
N ILE A 193 1.28 -8.09 22.97
CA ILE A 193 0.90 -9.43 22.50
C ILE A 193 0.21 -10.22 23.62
N THR A 194 0.72 -10.15 24.84
CA THR A 194 0.11 -10.81 26.00
C THR A 194 -1.30 -10.30 26.24
N ASP A 195 -1.52 -8.99 26.13
CA ASP A 195 -2.84 -8.39 26.28
C ASP A 195 -3.77 -8.70 25.11
N LEU A 196 -3.25 -8.84 23.88
CA LEU A 196 -4.02 -9.35 22.75
C LEU A 196 -4.53 -10.77 23.01
N ILE A 197 -3.68 -11.67 23.53
CA ILE A 197 -4.07 -13.05 23.85
C ILE A 197 -5.17 -13.06 24.92
N LYS A 198 -5.00 -12.29 26.00
CA LYS A 198 -6.04 -12.14 27.03
C LYS A 198 -7.36 -11.64 26.41
N ARG A 199 -7.28 -10.62 25.55
CA ARG A 199 -8.47 -10.05 24.89
C ARG A 199 -9.17 -11.05 24.00
N ILE A 200 -8.44 -11.89 23.25
CA ILE A 200 -9.00 -12.98 22.45
C ILE A 200 -9.78 -13.96 23.35
N HIS A 201 -9.20 -14.38 24.47
CA HIS A 201 -9.91 -15.27 25.40
C HIS A 201 -11.17 -14.64 25.98
N THR A 202 -11.12 -13.35 26.35
CA THR A 202 -12.31 -12.62 26.82
C THR A 202 -13.40 -12.56 25.77
N LEU A 203 -13.05 -12.20 24.52
CA LEU A 203 -14.03 -12.12 23.43
C LEU A 203 -14.66 -13.48 23.14
N ARG A 204 -13.86 -14.55 23.11
CA ARG A 204 -14.36 -15.91 22.95
C ARG A 204 -15.37 -16.30 24.04
N SER A 205 -15.08 -15.97 25.30
CA SER A 205 -15.97 -16.29 26.41
C SER A 205 -17.30 -15.52 26.41
N GLN A 206 -17.43 -14.48 25.58
CA GLN A 206 -18.65 -13.68 25.43
C GLN A 206 -19.57 -14.20 24.33
N GLU A 207 -19.07 -15.06 23.44
CA GLU A 207 -19.86 -15.67 22.36
C GLU A 207 -20.46 -17.00 22.84
N ASP A 208 -21.62 -17.37 22.28
CA ASP A 208 -22.38 -18.56 22.71
C ASP A 208 -21.61 -19.88 22.53
N ASP A 209 -20.69 -19.94 21.57
CA ASP A 209 -19.88 -21.12 21.27
C ASP A 209 -18.59 -21.22 22.08
N GLY A 210 -18.18 -20.16 22.79
CA GLY A 210 -16.91 -20.11 23.54
C GLY A 210 -15.64 -20.12 22.68
N GLU A 211 -15.76 -20.08 21.36
CA GLU A 211 -14.66 -20.34 20.41
C GLU A 211 -14.48 -19.21 19.40
N THR A 212 -15.53 -18.45 19.09
CA THR A 212 -15.51 -17.46 18.00
C THR A 212 -15.02 -16.08 18.47
N VAL A 213 -14.32 -15.38 17.55
CA VAL A 213 -14.07 -13.94 17.65
C VAL A 213 -14.71 -13.27 16.43
N THR A 214 -15.78 -12.52 16.65
CA THR A 214 -16.64 -12.00 15.58
C THR A 214 -16.01 -10.87 14.76
N ASN A 215 -15.25 -9.97 15.37
CA ASN A 215 -14.64 -8.82 14.69
C ASN A 215 -13.11 -8.79 14.79
N VAL A 216 -12.48 -9.73 14.10
CA VAL A 216 -11.01 -9.89 14.03
C VAL A 216 -10.34 -8.64 13.44
N ASN A 217 -10.94 -7.99 12.45
CA ASN A 217 -10.36 -6.79 11.82
C ASN A 217 -10.22 -5.63 12.82
N ASN A 218 -11.27 -5.34 13.61
CA ASN A 218 -11.20 -4.29 14.63
C ASN A 218 -10.21 -4.66 15.75
N LEU A 219 -10.12 -5.93 16.12
CA LEU A 219 -9.15 -6.41 17.12
C LEU A 219 -7.71 -6.18 16.65
N PHE A 220 -7.37 -6.57 15.43
CA PHE A 220 -6.01 -6.37 14.89
C PHE A 220 -5.71 -4.90 14.60
N PHE A 221 -6.72 -4.09 14.28
CA PHE A 221 -6.56 -2.64 14.20
C PHE A 221 -6.16 -2.05 15.55
N LYS A 222 -6.89 -2.38 16.63
CA LYS A 222 -6.57 -1.96 18.00
C LYS A 222 -5.21 -2.45 18.48
N TYR A 223 -4.87 -3.70 18.20
CA TYR A 223 -3.54 -4.27 18.47
C TYR A 223 -2.43 -3.49 17.76
N SER A 224 -2.62 -3.20 16.47
CA SER A 224 -1.63 -2.44 15.69
C SER A 224 -1.43 -1.03 16.24
N MET A 225 -2.51 -0.37 16.66
CA MET A 225 -2.41 0.95 17.30
C MET A 225 -1.69 0.89 18.64
N GLU A 226 -2.05 -0.06 19.51
CA GLU A 226 -1.41 -0.24 20.82
C GLU A 226 0.10 -0.51 20.66
N GLY A 227 0.47 -1.36 19.70
CA GLY A 227 1.86 -1.68 19.40
C GLY A 227 2.64 -0.46 18.88
N VAL A 228 2.07 0.30 17.94
CA VAL A 228 2.71 1.52 17.42
C VAL A 228 2.84 2.59 18.52
N ALA A 229 1.83 2.76 19.36
CA ALA A 229 1.89 3.72 20.46
C ALA A 229 2.92 3.34 21.52
N THR A 230 3.03 2.05 21.83
CA THR A 230 4.06 1.54 22.75
C THR A 230 5.46 1.82 22.22
N ILE A 231 5.69 1.70 20.91
CA ILE A 231 7.02 1.97 20.31
C ILE A 231 7.29 3.48 20.19
N LEU A 232 6.31 4.28 19.75
CA LEU A 232 6.52 5.69 19.40
C LEU A 232 6.39 6.64 20.59
N TYR A 233 5.51 6.32 21.53
CA TYR A 233 5.17 7.19 22.66
C TYR A 233 5.50 6.55 24.01
N GLU A 234 6.01 5.31 24.02
CA GLU A 234 6.28 4.55 25.25
C GLU A 234 5.06 4.53 26.19
N CYS A 235 3.87 4.49 25.59
CA CYS A 235 2.59 4.67 26.26
C CYS A 235 1.58 3.60 25.85
N ARG A 236 0.75 3.19 26.81
CA ARG A 236 -0.37 2.26 26.62
C ARG A 236 -1.64 3.07 26.37
N LEU A 237 -2.25 2.89 25.20
CA LEU A 237 -3.50 3.58 24.84
C LEU A 237 -4.74 2.90 25.44
N GLY A 238 -4.60 1.67 25.92
CA GLY A 238 -5.71 0.88 26.46
C GLY A 238 -6.66 0.36 25.37
N CYS A 239 -6.19 0.23 24.11
CA CYS A 239 -7.03 -0.21 22.99
C CYS A 239 -7.55 -1.64 23.16
N LEU A 240 -6.82 -2.46 23.92
CA LEU A 240 -7.11 -3.88 24.13
C LEU A 240 -7.85 -4.16 25.45
N GLU A 241 -8.15 -3.12 26.23
CA GLU A 241 -8.91 -3.25 27.47
C GLU A 241 -10.39 -3.53 27.22
N ASN A 242 -11.08 -4.00 28.27
CA ASN A 242 -12.52 -4.22 28.21
C ASN A 242 -13.29 -2.90 28.07
N ASN A 243 -12.79 -1.83 28.68
CA ASN A 243 -13.34 -0.48 28.56
C ASN A 243 -12.26 0.44 27.99
N VAL A 244 -12.37 0.74 26.69
CA VAL A 244 -11.38 1.58 26.00
C VAL A 244 -11.56 3.04 26.42
N PRO A 245 -10.50 3.76 26.83
CA PRO A 245 -10.60 5.16 27.19
C PRO A 245 -11.23 6.02 26.09
N GLN A 246 -12.08 6.98 26.46
CA GLN A 246 -12.83 7.80 25.50
C GLN A 246 -11.92 8.52 24.50
N GLN A 247 -10.77 9.03 24.96
CA GLN A 247 -9.80 9.69 24.10
C GLN A 247 -9.23 8.75 23.03
N THR A 248 -9.00 7.48 23.38
CA THR A 248 -8.54 6.43 22.46
C THR A 248 -9.63 6.08 21.45
N VAL A 249 -10.90 6.01 21.88
CA VAL A 249 -12.04 5.82 20.97
C VAL A 249 -12.12 6.95 19.95
N GLU A 250 -12.08 8.20 20.39
CA GLU A 250 -12.11 9.36 19.49
C GLU A 250 -10.94 9.37 18.50
N TYR A 251 -9.77 8.88 18.93
CA TYR A 251 -8.60 8.74 18.05
C TYR A 251 -8.78 7.64 16.99
N ILE A 252 -9.31 6.47 17.38
CA ILE A 252 -9.68 5.39 16.46
C ILE A 252 -10.64 5.91 15.39
N GLU A 253 -11.71 6.59 15.81
CA GLU A 253 -12.73 7.14 14.90
C GLU A 253 -12.14 8.19 13.94
N ALA A 254 -11.24 9.06 14.43
CA ALA A 254 -10.57 10.04 13.58
C ALA A 254 -9.65 9.39 12.53
N LEU A 255 -8.95 8.30 12.89
CA LEU A 255 -8.13 7.53 11.96
C LEU A 255 -8.98 6.78 10.93
N GLU A 256 -10.05 6.11 11.35
CA GLU A 256 -11.00 5.45 10.44
C GLU A 256 -11.66 6.45 9.48
N LEU A 257 -11.99 7.64 9.96
CA LEU A 257 -12.49 8.73 9.11
C LEU A 257 -11.43 9.18 8.09
N MET A 258 -10.16 9.30 8.49
CA MET A 258 -9.08 9.65 7.57
C MET A 258 -8.91 8.58 6.46
N PHE A 259 -8.88 7.30 6.83
CA PHE A 259 -8.74 6.20 5.88
C PHE A 259 -9.95 6.05 4.96
N SER A 260 -11.18 6.17 5.48
CA SER A 260 -12.39 6.15 4.65
C SER A 260 -12.43 7.33 3.67
N MET A 261 -11.83 8.47 4.04
CA MET A 261 -11.67 9.65 3.19
C MET A 261 -10.42 9.63 2.31
N PHE A 262 -9.63 8.56 2.34
CA PHE A 262 -8.48 8.41 1.45
C PHE A 262 -8.89 8.44 -0.02
N LYS A 263 -10.03 7.83 -0.35
CA LYS A 263 -10.61 7.89 -1.69
C LYS A 263 -10.93 9.33 -2.11
N THR A 264 -11.59 10.10 -1.25
CA THR A 264 -11.89 11.52 -1.49
C THR A 264 -10.61 12.36 -1.62
N THR A 265 -9.56 12.00 -0.87
CA THR A 265 -8.22 12.62 -0.98
C THR A 265 -7.62 12.43 -2.37
N MET A 266 -7.74 11.24 -2.96
CA MET A 266 -7.28 10.98 -4.31
C MET A 266 -8.05 11.81 -5.35
N TYR A 267 -9.37 11.96 -5.19
CA TYR A 267 -10.15 12.87 -6.03
C TYR A 267 -9.70 14.33 -5.85
N ALA A 268 -9.45 14.79 -4.63
CA ALA A 268 -9.01 16.14 -4.35
C ALA A 268 -7.65 16.47 -5.01
N GLY A 269 -6.74 15.50 -5.08
CA GLY A 269 -5.45 15.63 -5.78
C GLY A 269 -5.57 15.54 -7.31
N ALA A 270 -6.55 14.80 -7.83
CA ALA A 270 -6.76 14.67 -9.27
C ALA A 270 -7.51 15.86 -9.90
N ILE A 271 -8.28 16.61 -9.10
CA ILE A 271 -9.03 17.79 -9.56
C ILE A 271 -8.08 19.00 -9.63
N PRO A 272 -7.93 19.64 -10.81
CA PRO A 272 -7.16 20.87 -10.95
C PRO A 272 -7.59 21.96 -9.97
N LYS A 273 -6.62 22.70 -9.42
CA LYS A 273 -6.86 23.74 -8.39
C LYS A 273 -7.90 24.78 -8.79
N TRP A 274 -7.92 25.19 -10.07
CA TRP A 274 -8.87 26.17 -10.60
C TRP A 274 -10.33 25.67 -10.63
N LEU A 275 -10.58 24.36 -10.57
CA LEU A 275 -11.93 23.77 -10.49
C LEU A 275 -12.47 23.67 -9.05
N ARG A 276 -11.64 23.90 -8.04
CA ARG A 276 -12.06 23.78 -6.63
C ARG A 276 -13.16 24.77 -6.22
N PRO A 277 -13.24 26.01 -6.72
CA PRO A 277 -14.39 26.89 -6.44
C PRO A 277 -15.71 26.32 -6.94
N LEU A 278 -15.69 25.56 -8.05
CA LEU A 278 -16.88 24.93 -8.65
C LEU A 278 -17.22 23.59 -7.99
N ILE A 279 -16.20 22.82 -7.59
CA ILE A 279 -16.37 21.51 -6.93
C ILE A 279 -15.62 21.52 -5.58
N PRO A 280 -16.14 22.25 -4.57
CA PRO A 280 -15.42 22.45 -3.31
C PRO A 280 -15.54 21.26 -2.34
N LYS A 281 -16.42 20.30 -2.61
CA LYS A 281 -16.73 19.20 -1.67
C LYS A 281 -15.51 18.31 -1.39
N PRO A 282 -14.78 17.75 -2.38
CA PRO A 282 -13.65 16.85 -2.11
C PRO A 282 -12.52 17.51 -1.31
N TRP A 283 -12.18 18.76 -1.65
CA TRP A 283 -11.14 19.50 -0.92
C TRP A 283 -11.54 19.85 0.52
N ARG A 284 -12.79 20.25 0.75
CA ARG A 284 -13.29 20.53 2.11
C ARG A 284 -13.35 19.29 2.97
N GLU A 285 -13.81 18.16 2.43
CA GLU A 285 -13.84 16.88 3.14
C GLU A 285 -12.43 16.40 3.48
N PHE A 286 -11.49 16.55 2.54
CA PHE A 286 -10.06 16.31 2.79
C PHE A 286 -9.53 17.18 3.94
N CYS A 287 -9.75 18.49 3.92
CA CYS A 287 -9.28 19.35 5.02
C CYS A 287 -9.91 18.97 6.37
N ARG A 288 -11.22 18.64 6.38
CA ARG A 288 -11.95 18.28 7.60
C ARG A 288 -11.44 16.97 8.22
N SER A 289 -11.18 15.93 7.43
CA SER A 289 -10.67 14.66 7.95
C SER A 289 -9.26 14.83 8.54
N TRP A 290 -8.42 15.61 7.87
CA TRP A 290 -7.08 15.93 8.35
C TRP A 290 -7.07 16.84 9.59
N ASP A 291 -8.00 17.78 9.69
CA ASP A 291 -8.16 18.63 10.88
C ASP A 291 -8.50 17.77 12.12
N GLY A 292 -9.33 16.73 11.94
CA GLY A 292 -9.65 15.75 12.98
C GLY A 292 -8.44 14.95 13.45
N LEU A 293 -7.68 14.37 12.51
CA LEU A 293 -6.49 13.56 12.81
C LEU A 293 -5.46 14.32 13.66
N PHE A 294 -5.16 15.55 13.27
CA PHE A 294 -4.15 16.35 13.94
C PHE A 294 -4.63 17.04 15.23
N LYS A 295 -5.92 16.99 15.55
CA LYS A 295 -6.39 17.42 16.88
C LYS A 295 -5.66 16.64 17.99
N PHE A 296 -5.35 15.37 17.74
CA PHE A 296 -4.62 14.49 18.66
C PHE A 296 -3.11 14.72 18.71
N SER A 297 -2.53 15.45 17.75
CA SER A 297 -1.10 15.79 17.77
C SER A 297 -0.72 16.92 18.74
N LYS A 298 -1.71 17.47 19.46
CA LYS A 298 -1.54 18.56 20.44
C LYS A 298 -1.52 18.06 21.89
N ILE A 299 -1.52 16.74 22.10
CA ILE A 299 -1.36 16.10 23.40
C ILE A 299 0.13 15.97 23.69
#